data_AF-M0IHH8-F1
#
_entry.id   AF-M0IHH8-F1
#
_cell.length_a   1.000
_cell.length_b   1.000
_cell.length_c   1.000
_cell.angle_alpha   90.00
_cell.angle_beta   90.00
_cell.angle_gamma   90.00
#
_symmetry.space_group_name_H-M   'P 1'
#
loop_
_entity.id
_entity.type
_entity.pdbx_description
1 polymer ?
#
loop_
_entity_poly.entity_id
_entity_poly.type
_entity_poly.pdbx_seq_one_letter_code
_entity_poly.pdbx_strand_id
1 'polypeptide(L)' 'MTRRGPVASPKRDVVTLSMLLLSGPFLSTSRPETTAIGVLFVAVGVYGTVDSLGRLVERYVRF' A
#
# COMPACT_ATOMS: atom_id res chain seq x y z
N MET A 1 -27.54 -11.92 -8.37
CA MET A 1 -26.81 -11.24 -7.28
C MET A 1 -25.33 -11.64 -7.34
N THR A 2 -24.49 -10.84 -8.00
CA THR A 2 -23.06 -11.12 -8.24
C THR A 2 -22.21 -10.44 -7.17
N ARG A 3 -21.78 -11.20 -6.16
CA ARG A 3 -20.86 -10.71 -5.11
C ARG A 3 -19.45 -10.61 -5.69
N ARG A 4 -19.09 -9.45 -6.26
CA ARG A 4 -17.70 -9.13 -6.61
C ARG A 4 -16.92 -8.87 -5.32
N GLY A 5 -16.42 -9.93 -4.69
CA GLY A 5 -15.38 -9.78 -3.68
C GLY A 5 -14.14 -9.14 -4.30
N PRO A 6 -13.35 -8.35 -3.56
CA PRO A 6 -12.16 -7.70 -4.10
C PRO A 6 -11.16 -8.78 -4.51
N VAL A 7 -11.03 -8.97 -5.81
CA VAL A 7 -10.01 -9.82 -6.41
C VAL A 7 -8.68 -9.14 -6.12
N ALA A 8 -7.80 -9.79 -5.36
CA ALA A 8 -6.40 -9.38 -5.24
C ALA A 8 -5.89 -9.17 -6.67
N SER A 9 -5.69 -7.91 -7.05
CA SER A 9 -5.31 -7.53 -8.39
C SER A 9 -3.81 -7.42 -8.37
N PRO A 10 -3.06 -8.39 -8.93
CA PRO A 10 -1.59 -8.40 -8.82
C PRO A 10 -0.98 -7.09 -9.34
N LYS A 11 -1.65 -6.47 -10.32
CA LYS A 11 -1.30 -5.16 -10.88
C LYS A 11 -1.35 -4.03 -9.84
N ARG A 12 -2.33 -4.06 -8.91
CA ARG A 12 -2.50 -3.05 -7.86
C ARG A 12 -1.42 -3.18 -6.79
N ASP A 13 -1.10 -4.42 -6.40
CA ASP A 13 -0.07 -4.69 -5.39
C ASP A 13 1.33 -4.32 -5.89
N VAL A 14 1.64 -4.61 -7.16
CA VAL A 14 2.90 -4.19 -7.79
C VAL A 14 3.02 -2.67 -7.81
N VAL A 15 1.96 -1.94 -8.17
CA VAL A 15 1.97 -0.47 -8.17
C VAL A 15 2.20 0.08 -6.77
N THR A 16 1.55 -0.49 -5.75
CA THR A 16 1.73 -0.07 -4.35
C THR A 16 3.16 -0.32 -3.86
N LEU A 17 3.75 -1.48 -4.19
CA LEU A 17 5.13 -1.79 -3.84
C LEU A 17 6.12 -0.88 -4.58
N SER A 18 5.90 -0.61 -5.87
CA SER A 18 6.72 0.34 -6.62
C SER A 18 6.65 1.74 -6.04
N MET A 19 5.44 2.22 -5.69
CA MET A 19 5.24 3.51 -5.03
C MET A 19 6.00 3.59 -3.69
N LEU A 20 6.00 2.51 -2.91
CA LEU A 20 6.74 2.45 -1.65
C LEU A 20 8.26 2.44 -1.88
N LEU A 21 8.74 1.70 -2.87
CA LEU A 21 10.17 1.63 -3.19
C LEU A 21 10.71 2.97 -3.71
N LEU A 22 9.89 3.68 -4.50
CA LEU A 22 10.15 5.03 -4.98
C LEU A 22 10.18 6.08 -3.86
N SER A 23 9.67 5.80 -2.66
CA SER A 23 9.71 6.75 -1.53
C SER A 23 11.11 6.87 -0.89
N GLY A 24 11.96 5.85 -1.01
CA GLY A 24 13.30 5.83 -0.41
C GLY A 24 14.19 7.02 -0.81
N PRO A 25 14.33 7.34 -2.11
CA PRO A 25 15.04 8.54 -2.57
C PRO A 25 14.49 9.86 -2.02
N PHE A 26 13.16 9.94 -1.82
CA PHE A 26 12.49 11.14 -1.31
C PHE A 26 12.67 11.32 0.20
N LEU A 27 12.92 10.24 0.94
CA LEU A 27 13.24 10.28 2.37
C LEU A 27 14.73 10.58 2.63
N SER A 28 15.60 10.35 1.66
CA SER A 28 17.05 10.55 1.78
C SER A 28 17.52 11.98 1.50
N THR A 29 16.63 12.87 1.06
CA THR A 29 16.95 14.27 0.72
C THR A 29 16.71 15.22 1.90
N SER A 30 17.56 16.24 2.03
CA SER A 30 17.51 17.25 3.09
C SER A 30 16.46 18.36 2.87
N ARG A 31 15.68 18.29 1.78
CA ARG A 31 14.61 19.26 1.52
C ARG A 31 13.29 18.81 2.16
N PRO A 32 12.71 19.61 3.07
CA PRO A 32 11.54 19.21 3.84
C PRO A 32 10.32 18.95 2.96
N GLU A 33 10.16 19.66 1.83
CA GLU A 33 9.03 19.40 0.92
C GLU A 33 9.11 18.02 0.29
N THR A 34 10.32 17.56 -0.02
CA THR A 34 10.54 16.25 -0.66
C THR A 34 10.40 15.11 0.35
N THR A 35 10.84 15.33 1.58
CA THR A 35 10.61 14.40 2.70
C THR A 35 9.11 14.22 2.96
N ALA A 36 8.32 15.30 2.92
CA ALA A 36 6.86 15.23 3.10
C ALA A 36 6.18 14.35 2.02
N ILE A 37 6.66 14.40 0.78
CA ILE A 37 6.19 13.53 -0.30
C ILE A 37 6.55 12.06 0.01
N GLY A 38 7.78 11.79 0.46
CA GLY A 38 8.20 10.44 0.88
C GLY A 38 7.33 9.88 2.01
N VAL A 39 7.01 10.69 3.02
CA VAL A 39 6.12 10.32 4.13
C VAL A 39 4.70 10.00 3.65
N LEU A 40 4.16 10.79 2.72
CA LEU A 40 2.85 10.52 2.09
C LEU A 40 2.85 9.16 1.37
N PHE A 41 3.91 8.86 0.62
CA PHE A 41 4.06 7.56 -0.05
C PHE A 41 4.11 6.39 0.93
N VAL A 42 4.85 6.53 2.03
CA VAL A 42 4.90 5.52 3.10
C VAL A 42 3.54 5.34 3.74
N ALA A 43 2.83 6.43 4.07
CA ALA A 43 1.51 6.37 4.69
C ALA A 43 0.49 5.63 3.80
N VAL A 44 0.47 5.94 2.50
CA VAL A 44 -0.40 5.26 1.53
C VAL A 44 -0.03 3.78 1.39
N GLY A 45 1.26 3.47 1.33
CA GLY A 45 1.77 2.09 1.26
C GLY A 45 1.36 1.26 2.49
N VAL A 46 1.59 1.79 3.69
CA VAL A 46 1.24 1.14 4.96
C VAL A 46 -0.27 0.91 5.06
N TYR A 47 -1.08 1.93 4.74
CA TYR A 47 -2.54 1.78 4.73
C TYR A 47 -2.99 0.67 3.78
N GLY A 48 -2.44 0.62 2.56
CA GLY A 48 -2.73 -0.44 1.60
C GLY A 48 -2.33 -1.84 2.08
N THR A 49 -1.15 -1.96 2.71
CA THR A 49 -0.68 -3.23 3.27
C THR A 49 -1.56 -3.71 4.41
N VAL A 50 -1.94 -2.83 5.34
CA VAL A 50 -2.84 -3.15 6.46
C VAL A 50 -4.22 -3.55 5.96
N ASP A 51 -4.77 -2.82 4.97
CA ASP A 51 -6.05 -3.13 4.34
C ASP A 51 -6.04 -4.49 3.62
N SER A 52 -4.94 -4.86 2.95
CA SER A 52 -4.75 -6.20 2.37
C SER A 52 -4.60 -7.29 3.44
N LEU A 53 -3.85 -7.04 4.51
CA LEU A 53 -3.70 -7.97 5.64
C LEU A 53 -5.02 -8.20 6.36
N GLY A 54 -5.80 -7.15 6.62
CA GLY A 54 -7.12 -7.24 7.23
C GLY A 54 -8.06 -8.14 6.43
N ARG A 55 -8.05 -8.02 5.10
CA ARG A 55 -8.85 -8.91 4.23
C ARG A 55 -8.35 -10.35 4.21
N LEU A 56 -7.05 -10.56 4.33
CA LEU A 56 -6.46 -11.89 4.41
C LEU A 56 -6.85 -12.57 5.74
N VAL A 57 -6.80 -11.82 6.85
CA VAL A 57 -7.27 -12.27 8.16
C VAL A 57 -8.78 -12.53 8.16
N GLU A 58 -9.60 -11.65 7.57
CA GLU A 58 -11.06 -11.88 7.45
C GLU A 58 -11.35 -13.17 6.69
N ARG A 59 -10.61 -13.46 5.61
CA ARG A 59 -10.75 -14.71 4.87
C ARG A 59 -10.36 -15.93 5.70
N TYR A 60 -9.34 -15.81 6.54
CA TYR A 60 -8.86 -16.90 7.39
C TYR A 60 -9.80 -17.20 8.57
N VAL A 61 -10.40 -16.17 9.17
CA VAL A 61 -11.34 -16.30 10.30
C VAL A 61 -12.74 -16.75 9.87
N ARG A 62 -13.11 -16.52 8.60
CA ARG A 62 -14.41 -16.91 8.04
C ARG A 62 -14.43 -18.34 7.47
N PHE A 63 -13.29 -19.03 7.48
CA PHE A 63 -13.14 -20.47 7.27
C PHE A 63 -13.14 -21.18 8.62
#